data_AF-A0A218L4K0-F1
#
_entry.id   AF-A0A218L4K0-F1
#
_cell.length_a   1.000
_cell.length_b   1.000
_cell.length_c   1.000
_cell.angle_alpha   90.00
_cell.angle_beta   90.00
_cell.angle_gamma   90.00
#
_symmetry.space_group_name_H-M   'P 1'
#
loop_
_entity.id
_entity.type
_entity.pdbx_description
1 polymer ?
#
loop_
_entity_poly.entity_id
_entity_poly.type
_entity_poly.pdbx_seq_one_letter_code
_entity_poly.pdbx_strand_id
1 'polypeptide(L)' 'MEKNLKIGKIIAFIKETKHLKLKEMTGGSFSESQLAKFEKGETEITVGKLFTVLENSNVYLDEFQNLYNDYEQSDE' A
#
# COMPACT_ATOMS: atom_id res chain seq x y z
N MET A 1 12.17 -4.09 -10.96
CA MET A 1 10.84 -3.68 -11.47
C MET A 1 9.71 -4.45 -10.77
N GLU A 2 9.86 -5.74 -10.43
CA GLU A 2 8.86 -6.53 -9.69
C GLU A 2 8.59 -6.12 -8.23
N LYS A 3 9.60 -5.67 -7.46
CA LYS A 3 9.44 -5.38 -6.03
C LYS A 3 8.40 -4.29 -5.70
N ASN A 4 8.28 -3.26 -6.55
CA ASN A 4 7.31 -2.17 -6.32
C ASN A 4 5.87 -2.61 -6.61
N LEU A 5 5.67 -3.57 -7.51
CA LEU A 5 4.36 -4.14 -7.81
C LEU A 5 3.77 -4.86 -6.58
N LYS A 6 4.60 -5.62 -5.86
CA LYS A 6 4.17 -6.36 -4.67
C LYS A 6 3.71 -5.44 -3.54
N ILE A 7 4.49 -4.40 -3.24
CA ILE A 7 4.13 -3.41 -2.21
C ILE A 7 2.80 -2.72 -2.59
N GLY A 8 2.64 -2.30 -3.85
CA GLY A 8 1.40 -1.73 -4.34
C GLY A 8 0.19 -2.65 -4.13
N LYS A 9 0.30 -3.93 -4.46
CA LYS A 9 -0.76 -4.91 -4.25
C LYS A 9 -1.13 -5.12 -2.78
N ILE A 10 -0.15 -5.13 -1.87
CA ILE A 10 -0.41 -5.25 -0.42
C ILE A 10 -1.15 -4.01 0.10
N ILE A 11 -0.79 -2.82 -0.38
CA ILE A 11 -1.52 -1.60 -0.04
C ILE A 11 -2.97 -1.66 -0.55
N ALA A 12 -3.20 -2.17 -1.76
CA ALA A 12 -4.55 -2.40 -2.29
C ALA A 12 -5.35 -3.39 -1.43
N PHE A 13 -4.71 -4.49 -1.00
CA PHE A 13 -5.30 -5.47 -0.11
C PHE A 13 -5.71 -4.85 1.23
N ILE A 14 -4.81 -4.11 1.89
CA ILE A 14 -5.10 -3.39 3.15
C ILE A 14 -6.30 -2.46 2.98
N LYS A 15 -6.35 -1.69 1.88
CA LYS A 15 -7.45 -0.78 1.56
C LYS A 15 -8.79 -1.51 1.50
N GLU A 16 -8.83 -2.64 0.80
CA GLU A 16 -10.04 -3.44 0.60
C GLU A 16 -10.50 -4.12 1.89
N THR A 17 -9.58 -4.74 2.65
CA THR A 17 -9.88 -5.41 3.92
C THR A 17 -10.37 -4.44 4.99
N LYS A 18 -9.80 -3.23 5.06
CA LYS A 18 -10.20 -2.20 6.04
C LYS A 18 -11.31 -1.28 5.54
N HIS A 19 -11.86 -1.52 4.35
CA HIS A 19 -12.89 -0.70 3.71
C HIS A 19 -12.55 0.80 3.63
N LEU A 20 -11.26 1.11 3.44
CA LEU A 20 -10.77 2.48 3.36
C LEU A 20 -10.92 3.05 1.95
N LYS A 21 -11.11 4.36 1.85
CA LYS A 21 -11.02 5.10 0.59
C LYS A 21 -9.60 5.62 0.39
N LEU A 22 -9.23 5.84 -0.87
CA LEU A 22 -7.92 6.41 -1.24
C LEU A 22 -7.67 7.73 -0.51
N LYS A 23 -8.66 8.62 -0.44
CA LYS A 23 -8.56 9.90 0.30
C LYS A 23 -8.24 9.74 1.80
N GLU A 24 -8.68 8.65 2.41
CA GLU A 24 -8.44 8.38 3.84
C GLU A 24 -6.99 7.94 4.03
N MET A 25 -6.49 7.08 3.13
CA MET A 25 -5.11 6.61 3.15
C MET A 25 -4.09 7.70 2.78
N THR A 26 -4.41 8.56 1.82
CA THR A 26 -3.51 9.68 1.47
C THR A 26 -3.54 10.79 2.52
N GLY A 27 -4.65 10.94 3.27
CA GLY A 27 -4.85 12.05 4.20
C GLY A 27 -4.74 13.43 3.51
N GLY A 28 -4.94 13.49 2.19
CA GLY A 28 -4.72 14.70 1.38
C GLY A 28 -3.25 15.08 1.17
N SER A 29 -2.28 14.32 1.69
CA SER A 29 -0.84 14.63 1.54
C SER A 29 -0.29 14.42 0.13
N PHE A 30 -0.98 13.60 -0.69
CA PHE A 30 -0.71 13.42 -2.11
C PHE A 30 -1.96 12.95 -2.86
N SER A 31 -1.89 12.90 -4.20
CA SER A 31 -3.07 12.62 -5.01
C SER A 31 -3.56 11.17 -4.87
N GLU A 32 -4.87 11.01 -4.75
CA GLU A 32 -5.53 9.69 -4.79
C GLU A 32 -5.20 8.92 -6.06
N SER A 33 -5.06 9.63 -7.19
CA SER A 33 -4.67 9.03 -8.47
C SER A 33 -3.25 8.46 -8.45
N GLN A 34 -2.32 9.05 -7.68
CA GLN A 34 -0.98 8.50 -7.52
C GLN A 34 -1.00 7.24 -6.65
N LEU A 35 -1.81 7.22 -5.58
CA LEU A 35 -1.99 6.01 -4.78
C LEU A 35 -2.60 4.86 -5.60
N ALA A 36 -3.66 5.15 -6.35
CA ALA A 36 -4.33 4.14 -7.20
C ALA A 36 -3.42 3.55 -8.29
N LYS A 37 -2.52 4.37 -8.85
CA LYS A 37 -1.52 3.92 -9.82
C LYS A 37 -0.40 3.13 -9.17
N PHE A 38 0.03 3.54 -7.98
CA PHE A 38 0.98 2.80 -7.17
C PHE A 38 0.47 1.41 -6.80
N GLU A 39 -0.79 1.29 -6.38
CA GLU A 39 -1.46 0.01 -6.10
C GLU A 39 -1.40 -0.98 -7.28
N LYS A 40 -1.38 -0.46 -8.52
CA LYS A 40 -1.28 -1.22 -9.77
C LYS A 40 0.14 -1.39 -10.29
N GLY A 41 1.15 -0.83 -9.62
CA GLY A 41 2.54 -0.83 -10.06
C GLY A 41 2.83 0.09 -11.26
N GLU A 42 1.93 1.01 -11.60
CA GLU A 42 2.10 1.96 -12.71
C GLU A 42 3.01 3.14 -12.34
N THR A 43 3.13 3.46 -11.05
CA THR A 43 3.97 4.56 -10.54
C THR A 43 4.64 4.15 -9.24
N GLU A 44 5.71 4.84 -8.87
CA GLU A 44 6.32 4.74 -7.55
C GLU A 44 5.82 5.84 -6.61
N ILE A 45 5.89 5.58 -5.30
CA ILE A 45 5.74 6.58 -4.25
C ILE A 45 7.02 6.62 -3.41
N THR A 46 7.28 7.75 -2.75
CA THR A 46 8.41 7.83 -1.82
C THR A 46 8.13 7.02 -0.56
N VAL A 47 9.20 6.63 0.15
CA VAL A 47 9.09 5.93 1.45
C VAL A 47 8.27 6.73 2.46
N GLY A 48 8.40 8.06 2.47
CA GLY A 48 7.58 8.92 3.34
C GLY A 48 6.08 8.79 3.08
N LYS A 49 5.67 8.75 1.80
CA LYS A 49 4.26 8.53 1.42
C LYS A 49 3.77 7.14 1.80
N LEU A 50 4.63 6.12 1.73
CA LEU A 50 4.29 4.78 2.21
C LEU A 50 3.98 4.79 3.71
N PHE A 51 4.82 5.44 4.53
CA PHE A 51 4.55 5.56 5.96
C PHE A 51 3.27 6.33 6.27
N THR A 52 2.98 7.40 5.51
CA THR A 52 1.69 8.11 5.63
C THR A 52 0.49 7.19 5.35
N VAL A 53 0.59 6.34 4.32
CA VAL A 53 -0.46 5.37 4.02
C VAL A 53 -0.64 4.37 5.15
N LEU A 54 0.46 3.81 5.69
CA LEU A 54 0.40 2.86 6.80
C LEU A 54 -0.21 3.48 8.07
N GLU A 55 0.22 4.69 8.43
CA GLU A 55 -0.29 5.45 9.57
C GLU A 55 -1.79 5.70 9.44
N ASN A 56 -2.24 6.23 8.30
CA ASN A 56 -3.65 6.51 8.06
C ASN A 56 -4.51 5.25 7.95
N SER A 57 -3.92 4.12 7.58
CA SER A 57 -4.57 2.80 7.58
C SER A 57 -4.54 2.09 8.93
N ASN A 58 -3.95 2.71 9.96
CA ASN A 58 -3.71 2.10 11.26
C ASN A 58 -3.04 0.72 11.12
N VAL A 59 -1.98 0.65 10.30
CA VAL A 59 -1.15 -0.54 10.05
C VAL A 59 0.26 -0.24 10.53
N TYR A 60 0.78 -1.08 11.41
CA TYR A 60 2.16 -0.98 11.85
C TYR A 60 3.12 -1.58 10.80
N LEU A 61 4.38 -1.16 10.82
CA LEU A 61 5.37 -1.61 9.83
C LEU A 61 5.62 -3.13 9.90
N ASP A 62 5.58 -3.72 11.09
CA ASP A 62 5.72 -5.16 11.32
C ASP A 62 4.51 -5.94 10.79
N GLU A 63 3.27 -5.45 11.00
CA GLU A 63 2.06 -5.98 10.37
C GLU A 63 2.19 -5.96 8.84
N PHE A 64 2.62 -4.85 8.27
CA PHE A 64 2.89 -4.73 6.84
C PHE A 64 3.96 -5.73 6.37
N GLN A 65 5.05 -5.91 7.12
CA GLN A 65 6.11 -6.86 6.79
C GLN A 65 5.61 -8.31 6.82
N ASN A 66 4.74 -8.66 7.77
CA ASN A 66 4.13 -10.00 7.82
C ASN A 66 3.27 -10.25 6.57
N LEU A 67 2.39 -9.30 6.22
CA LEU A 67 1.60 -9.36 4.98
C LEU A 67 2.49 -9.49 3.73
N TYR A 68 3.62 -8.79 3.71
CA TYR A 68 4.59 -8.88 2.62
C TYR A 68 5.20 -10.28 2.50
N ASN A 69 5.57 -10.91 3.61
CA ASN A 69 6.16 -12.25 3.59
C ASN A 69 5.12 -13.32 3.23
N ASP A 70 3.90 -13.20 3.76
CA ASP A 70 2.82 -14.15 3.49
C ASP A 70 2.36 -14.09 2.02
N TYR A 71 2.41 -12.90 1.40
CA TYR A 71 2.10 -12.74 -0.02
C TYR A 71 3.06 -13.50 -0.95
N GLU A 72 4.29 -13.85 -0.52
CA GLU A 72 5.17 -14.71 -1.35
C GLU A 72 4.78 -16.17 -1.35
N GLN A 73 4.01 -16.62 -0.35
CA GLN A 73 3.67 -18.04 -0.21
C GLN A 73 2.41 -18.43 -0.98
N SER A 74 1.64 -17.46 -1.48
CA SER A 74 0.39 -17.72 -2.22
C SER A 74 0.55 -17.76 -3.75
N ASP A 75 1.69 -17.30 -4.27
CA ASP A 75 1.99 -17.26 -5.71
C ASP A 75 2.93 -18.42 -6.16
N GLU A 76 3.20 -19.41 -5.30
CA GLU A 76 3.85 -20.71 -5.61
C GLU A 76 2.84 -21.87 -5.73
#